data_AF-A0A8X8Z411-F1
#
_entry.id   AF-A0A8X8Z411-F1
#
_cell.length_a   1.000
_cell.length_b   1.000
_cell.length_c   1.000
_cell.angle_alpha   90.00
_cell.angle_beta   90.00
_cell.angle_gamma   90.00
#
_symmetry.space_group_name_H-M   'P 1'
#
loop_
_entity.id
_entity.type
_entity.pdbx_description
1 polymer ?
#
loop_
_entity_poly.entity_id
_entity_poly.type
_entity_poly.pdbx_seq_one_letter_code
_entity_poly.pdbx_strand_id
1 'polypeptide(L)'
;MKAEQLHKFLLEYQGCTAAHAAEIMAKVCHNAVGLTLDHFFHFVFNSHLNAPINSQVHHDMSAPMQHYFIYTGHNSYLIGNQLNSECSEVPIINALENGVRGIELDLWPNSAKDNIQVYHGKTLTPPVPLMRCLESIKQHAFVKSPYPVIITLEDHLPPHLQAKVAEMVTRVFGDMLYCPESDSLEAFPSPNDLKHKIILSTKPPKEYLSDNNADLSNSPLPEKYMSESDDEEGEEVQEKLRSRAAPKYKRLIGIRAGSAKKGLRLALRDGSNNVSRLSLSEQRLEKAADLYGTDVVRFTQRNIMRIYPKGTRVTSSNFKPMIGWMHGAQMGHGKSLQIMKGLFSSNGGCGYVKKPDFLMKKGVNNEVFDPKLTLPVKMILKVSVYMGDGWRHDFSRTHFDAYSPPDFYTKMYIVGVGADGAKEKTDVKKDEWIPYWNEEFTFRLRIPELAVLRIEVRDHDTSEKGDFGGQTCLPVSELRQGIRAVPLYDRKGLKYNSVKLLMRFHFHYDSSL
;
A
#
# COMPACT_ATOMS: atom_id res chain seq x y z
N MET A 1 -8.26 -42.31 5.02
CA MET A 1 -9.33 -41.39 4.58
C MET A 1 -9.59 -41.69 3.11
N LYS A 2 -10.82 -41.79 2.62
CA LYS A 2 -11.09 -41.96 1.18
C LYS A 2 -11.01 -40.62 0.44
N ALA A 3 -10.73 -40.63 -0.85
CA ALA A 3 -10.71 -39.43 -1.70
C ALA A 3 -12.02 -38.62 -1.60
N GLU A 4 -13.16 -39.31 -1.56
CA GLU A 4 -14.49 -38.72 -1.35
C GLU A 4 -14.61 -37.97 -0.02
N GLN A 5 -13.98 -38.47 1.05
CA GLN A 5 -14.01 -37.82 2.36
C GLN A 5 -13.17 -36.54 2.37
N LEU A 6 -12.02 -36.52 1.69
CA LEU A 6 -11.24 -35.30 1.51
C LEU A 6 -11.98 -34.30 0.64
N HIS A 7 -12.60 -34.73 -0.45
CA HIS A 7 -13.43 -33.87 -1.28
C HIS A 7 -14.57 -33.23 -0.48
N LYS A 8 -15.29 -34.04 0.32
CA LYS A 8 -16.33 -33.55 1.23
C LYS A 8 -15.78 -32.55 2.26
N PHE A 9 -14.63 -32.85 2.86
CA PHE A 9 -13.94 -31.92 3.78
C PHE A 9 -13.58 -30.59 3.12
N LEU A 10 -13.08 -30.62 1.87
CA LEU A 10 -12.72 -29.41 1.13
C LEU A 10 -13.94 -28.53 0.83
N LEU A 11 -15.06 -29.13 0.45
CA LEU A 11 -16.29 -28.37 0.16
C LEU A 11 -16.97 -27.87 1.43
N GLU A 12 -17.26 -28.77 2.38
CA GLU A 12 -18.11 -28.47 3.52
C GLU A 12 -17.34 -27.80 4.67
N TYR A 13 -16.09 -28.19 4.91
CA TYR A 13 -15.33 -27.71 6.07
C TYR A 13 -14.34 -26.59 5.71
N GLN A 14 -13.76 -26.65 4.51
CA GLN A 14 -12.83 -25.63 4.00
C GLN A 14 -13.51 -24.56 3.14
N GLY A 15 -14.79 -24.73 2.80
CA GLY A 15 -15.53 -23.77 1.97
C GLY A 15 -14.90 -23.56 0.58
N CYS A 16 -14.20 -24.56 0.04
CA CYS A 16 -13.59 -24.48 -1.29
C CYS A 16 -14.68 -24.57 -2.38
N THR A 17 -14.44 -23.91 -3.51
CA THR A 17 -15.22 -24.18 -4.73
C THR A 17 -14.88 -25.57 -5.27
N ALA A 18 -15.79 -26.15 -6.07
CA ALA A 18 -15.56 -27.46 -6.71
C ALA A 18 -14.26 -27.49 -7.55
N ALA A 19 -14.00 -26.41 -8.30
CA ALA A 19 -12.79 -26.29 -9.11
C ALA A 19 -11.51 -26.30 -8.25
N HIS A 20 -11.48 -25.51 -7.17
CA HIS A 20 -10.34 -25.47 -6.26
C HIS A 20 -10.17 -26.79 -5.49
N ALA A 21 -11.27 -27.42 -5.07
CA ALA A 21 -11.22 -28.73 -4.44
C ALA A 21 -10.60 -29.77 -5.38
N ALA A 22 -10.98 -29.78 -6.66
CA ALA A 22 -10.40 -30.67 -7.67
C ALA A 22 -8.89 -30.43 -7.87
N GLU A 23 -8.45 -29.17 -7.91
CA GLU A 23 -7.03 -28.83 -8.01
C GLU A 23 -6.23 -29.33 -6.80
N ILE A 24 -6.75 -29.16 -5.58
CA ILE A 24 -6.12 -29.68 -4.35
C ILE A 24 -6.08 -31.21 -4.41
N MET A 25 -7.17 -31.86 -4.80
CA MET A 25 -7.23 -33.31 -4.92
C MET A 25 -6.17 -33.84 -5.89
N ALA A 26 -5.97 -33.18 -7.04
CA ALA A 26 -4.95 -33.56 -8.01
C ALA A 26 -3.53 -33.46 -7.44
N LYS A 27 -3.24 -32.39 -6.68
CA LYS A 27 -1.91 -32.18 -6.06
C LYS A 27 -1.65 -33.08 -4.86
N VAL A 28 -2.68 -33.41 -4.08
CA VAL A 28 -2.54 -34.22 -2.85
C VAL A 28 -2.56 -35.71 -3.18
N CYS A 29 -3.31 -36.13 -4.20
CA CYS A 29 -3.52 -37.55 -4.52
C CYS A 29 -2.63 -38.08 -5.64
N HIS A 30 -1.64 -37.31 -6.14
CA HIS A 30 -0.72 -37.65 -7.25
C HIS A 30 -0.58 -39.15 -7.56
N ASN A 31 -1.32 -39.67 -8.55
CA ASN A 31 -1.34 -41.08 -9.00
C ASN A 31 -1.44 -42.16 -7.90
N ALA A 32 -1.77 -41.77 -6.65
CA ALA A 32 -1.84 -42.68 -5.53
C ALA A 32 -3.18 -43.41 -5.56
N VAL A 33 -3.13 -44.74 -5.44
CA VAL A 33 -4.31 -45.63 -5.39
C VAL A 33 -5.17 -45.37 -4.13
N GLY A 34 -4.74 -44.47 -3.23
CA GLY A 34 -5.52 -44.02 -2.08
C GLY A 34 -4.92 -42.82 -1.34
N LEU A 35 -5.73 -42.15 -0.53
CA LEU A 35 -5.34 -41.04 0.34
C LEU A 35 -4.97 -41.55 1.75
N THR A 36 -3.70 -41.44 2.12
CA THR A 36 -3.23 -41.79 3.47
C THR A 36 -3.50 -40.66 4.47
N LEU A 37 -3.36 -40.95 5.76
CA LEU A 37 -3.42 -39.92 6.80
C LEU A 37 -2.25 -38.90 6.64
N ASP A 38 -1.09 -39.37 6.20
CA ASP A 38 0.07 -38.52 5.94
C ASP A 38 -0.17 -37.54 4.79
N HIS A 39 -0.85 -37.96 3.72
CA HIS A 39 -1.25 -37.06 2.64
C HIS A 39 -2.19 -35.95 3.16
N PHE A 40 -3.11 -36.30 4.06
CA PHE A 40 -4.00 -35.32 4.69
C PHE A 40 -3.22 -34.33 5.57
N PHE A 41 -2.32 -34.80 6.42
CA PHE A 41 -1.50 -33.91 7.24
C PHE A 41 -0.57 -33.04 6.39
N HIS A 42 0.02 -33.61 5.32
CA HIS A 42 0.80 -32.85 4.36
C HIS A 42 -0.03 -31.69 3.80
N PHE A 43 -1.26 -31.95 3.34
CA PHE A 43 -2.15 -30.88 2.88
C PHE A 43 -2.43 -29.84 3.97
N VAL A 44 -2.88 -30.27 5.15
CA VAL A 44 -3.33 -29.38 6.23
C VAL A 44 -2.23 -28.43 6.69
N PHE A 45 -0.97 -28.92 6.79
CA PHE A 45 0.18 -28.13 7.24
C PHE A 45 0.94 -27.41 6.12
N ASN A 46 0.63 -27.67 4.85
CA ASN A 46 1.30 -27.03 3.72
C ASN A 46 0.73 -25.63 3.47
N SER A 47 1.49 -24.59 3.86
CA SER A 47 1.10 -23.18 3.70
C SER A 47 0.91 -22.71 2.25
N HIS A 48 1.32 -23.49 1.25
CA HIS A 48 1.09 -23.19 -0.17
C HIS A 48 -0.24 -23.80 -0.66
N LEU A 49 -0.55 -25.03 -0.26
CA LEU A 49 -1.81 -25.69 -0.63
C LEU A 49 -2.99 -25.23 0.24
N ASN A 50 -2.72 -24.91 1.50
CA ASN A 50 -3.72 -24.58 2.51
C ASN A 50 -3.50 -23.18 3.12
N ALA A 51 -3.09 -22.22 2.29
CA ALA A 51 -2.87 -20.83 2.65
C ALA A 51 -4.15 -20.16 3.21
N PRO A 52 -4.02 -19.19 4.13
CA PRO A 52 -5.18 -18.51 4.72
C PRO A 52 -5.86 -17.49 3.80
N ILE A 53 -5.18 -17.05 2.73
CA ILE A 53 -5.67 -16.06 1.76
C ILE A 53 -5.38 -16.52 0.33
N ASN A 54 -6.05 -15.93 -0.65
CA ASN A 54 -5.85 -16.23 -2.07
C ASN A 54 -4.56 -15.59 -2.61
N SER A 55 -3.82 -16.34 -3.43
CA SER A 55 -2.57 -15.85 -4.06
C SER A 55 -2.78 -15.21 -5.44
N GLN A 56 -3.97 -15.33 -6.02
CA GLN A 56 -4.29 -14.85 -7.35
C GLN A 56 -5.09 -13.54 -7.31
N VAL A 57 -4.88 -12.72 -8.35
CA VAL A 57 -5.69 -11.52 -8.60
C VAL A 57 -7.10 -11.95 -8.99
N HIS A 58 -8.10 -11.43 -8.29
CA HIS A 58 -9.50 -11.83 -8.48
C HIS A 58 -10.49 -10.67 -8.34
N HIS A 59 -10.06 -9.50 -7.88
CA HIS A 59 -10.87 -8.30 -7.98
C HIS A 59 -11.07 -7.90 -9.44
N ASP A 60 -12.18 -7.23 -9.73
CA ASP A 60 -12.34 -6.51 -10.99
C ASP A 60 -11.27 -5.41 -11.09
N MET A 61 -10.43 -5.49 -12.13
CA MET A 61 -9.32 -4.58 -12.40
C MET A 61 -9.61 -3.60 -13.54
N SER A 62 -10.88 -3.52 -13.99
CA SER A 62 -11.36 -2.65 -15.07
C SER A 62 -12.02 -1.35 -14.59
N ALA A 63 -12.22 -1.18 -13.27
CA ALA A 63 -12.72 0.07 -12.74
C ALA A 63 -11.65 1.17 -12.82
N PRO A 64 -12.04 2.46 -12.80
CA PRO A 64 -11.11 3.58 -12.77
C PRO A 64 -10.10 3.50 -11.61
N MET A 65 -8.85 3.90 -11.82
CA MET A 65 -7.78 3.75 -10.81
C MET A 65 -8.09 4.39 -9.44
N GLN A 66 -8.91 5.47 -9.39
CA GLN A 66 -9.35 6.06 -8.13
C GLN A 66 -10.22 5.13 -7.26
N HIS A 67 -10.69 4.01 -7.78
CA HIS A 67 -11.49 3.00 -7.08
C HIS A 67 -10.65 1.93 -6.37
N TYR A 68 -9.32 2.06 -6.37
CA TYR A 68 -8.42 1.13 -5.70
C TYR A 68 -7.61 1.84 -4.62
N PHE A 69 -7.42 1.18 -3.48
CA PHE A 69 -6.27 1.45 -2.63
C PHE A 69 -5.00 1.00 -3.37
N ILE A 70 -3.95 1.81 -3.29
CA ILE A 70 -2.70 1.61 -4.03
C ILE A 70 -1.58 1.43 -3.02
N TYR A 71 -0.80 0.37 -3.17
CA TYR A 71 0.32 0.12 -2.27
C TYR A 71 1.42 1.13 -2.55
N THR A 72 1.63 2.10 -1.66
CA THR A 72 2.61 3.17 -1.86
C THR A 72 3.74 3.11 -0.84
N GLY A 73 4.97 3.27 -1.31
CA GLY A 73 6.12 3.62 -0.48
C GLY A 73 6.15 5.13 -0.24
N HIS A 74 6.68 5.56 0.90
CA HIS A 74 6.97 6.96 1.17
C HIS A 74 8.48 7.11 1.31
N ASN A 75 9.06 8.10 0.63
CA ASN A 75 10.50 8.25 0.50
C ASN A 75 11.19 6.93 0.12
N SER A 76 10.70 6.30 -0.96
CA SER A 76 11.13 4.97 -1.42
C SER A 76 12.62 4.85 -1.76
N TYR A 77 13.39 5.93 -1.64
CA TYR A 77 14.84 6.01 -1.84
C TYR A 77 15.65 5.97 -0.51
N LEU A 78 14.99 6.04 0.66
CA LEU A 78 15.66 6.02 1.95
C LEU A 78 15.84 4.59 2.48
N ILE A 79 17.06 4.24 2.90
CA ILE A 79 17.39 2.93 3.50
C ILE A 79 16.94 2.84 4.98
N GLY A 80 16.63 3.98 5.62
CA GLY A 80 16.34 4.05 7.06
C GLY A 80 15.45 5.23 7.48
N ASN A 81 15.86 5.98 8.49
CA ASN A 81 15.07 7.10 9.03
C ASN A 81 15.09 8.35 8.13
N GLN A 82 14.11 9.24 8.33
CA GLN A 82 13.95 10.49 7.56
C GLN A 82 14.97 11.58 7.88
N LEU A 83 16.09 11.26 8.54
CA LEU A 83 17.04 12.27 9.03
C LEU A 83 18.48 12.01 8.56
N ASN A 84 18.95 10.77 8.73
CA ASN A 84 20.36 10.42 8.56
C ASN A 84 20.56 9.09 7.80
N SER A 85 19.58 8.61 7.03
CA SER A 85 19.76 7.36 6.27
C SER A 85 20.45 7.59 4.93
N GLU A 86 21.17 6.58 4.45
CA GLU A 86 21.72 6.59 3.10
C GLU A 86 20.57 6.58 2.07
N CYS A 87 20.74 7.32 0.98
CA CYS A 87 19.86 7.29 -0.18
C CYS A 87 20.45 6.30 -1.19
N SER A 88 19.64 5.37 -1.70
CA SER A 88 20.05 4.50 -2.79
C SER A 88 18.85 4.04 -3.62
N GLU A 89 19.13 3.40 -4.74
CA GLU A 89 18.13 2.72 -5.56
C GLU A 89 17.61 1.41 -4.92
N VAL A 90 18.34 0.84 -3.96
CA VAL A 90 18.03 -0.48 -3.37
C VAL A 90 16.66 -0.49 -2.66
N PRO A 91 16.28 0.53 -1.86
CA PRO A 91 14.93 0.63 -1.31
C PRO A 91 13.83 0.70 -2.39
N ILE A 92 14.11 1.30 -3.56
CA ILE A 92 13.16 1.35 -4.68
C ILE A 92 12.95 -0.06 -5.24
N ILE A 93 14.05 -0.78 -5.49
CA ILE A 93 14.04 -2.17 -5.97
C ILE A 93 13.23 -3.04 -4.99
N ASN A 94 13.60 -3.02 -3.71
CA ASN A 94 12.93 -3.77 -2.67
C ASN A 94 11.44 -3.43 -2.59
N ALA A 95 11.05 -2.15 -2.69
CA ALA A 95 9.65 -1.75 -2.67
C ALA A 95 8.87 -2.37 -3.85
N LEU A 96 9.41 -2.26 -5.07
CA LEU A 96 8.77 -2.78 -6.29
C LEU A 96 8.62 -4.31 -6.24
N GLU A 97 9.66 -5.03 -5.82
CA GLU A 97 9.64 -6.49 -5.70
C GLU A 97 8.70 -6.99 -4.59
N ASN A 98 8.46 -6.16 -3.55
CA ASN A 98 7.45 -6.40 -2.53
C ASN A 98 6.03 -5.95 -2.94
N GLY A 99 5.84 -5.50 -4.18
CA GLY A 99 4.53 -5.18 -4.75
C GLY A 99 4.09 -3.73 -4.60
N VAL A 100 4.93 -2.83 -4.09
CA VAL A 100 4.63 -1.38 -4.04
C VAL A 100 4.46 -0.83 -5.45
N ARG A 101 3.38 -0.08 -5.69
CA ARG A 101 3.00 0.51 -6.97
C ARG A 101 3.15 2.03 -7.00
N GLY A 102 3.28 2.69 -5.85
CA GLY A 102 3.61 4.12 -5.76
C GLY A 102 5.04 4.35 -5.27
N ILE A 103 5.86 5.00 -6.09
CA ILE A 103 7.23 5.42 -5.79
C ILE A 103 7.28 6.94 -5.71
N GLU A 104 8.03 7.48 -4.75
CA GLU A 104 8.25 8.91 -4.58
C GLU A 104 9.71 9.26 -4.84
N LEU A 105 9.96 10.31 -5.62
CA LEU A 105 11.28 10.85 -5.91
C LEU A 105 11.29 12.37 -5.71
N ASP A 106 12.18 12.84 -4.84
CA ASP A 106 12.39 14.26 -4.56
C ASP A 106 13.49 14.79 -5.48
N LEU A 107 13.13 15.62 -6.46
CA LEU A 107 14.05 16.06 -7.50
C LEU A 107 14.68 17.41 -7.13
N TRP A 108 16.01 17.45 -7.13
CA TRP A 108 16.80 18.64 -6.86
C TRP A 108 17.90 18.82 -7.92
N PRO A 109 18.31 20.07 -8.22
CA PRO A 109 19.51 20.32 -9.00
C PRO A 109 20.75 19.78 -8.26
N ASN A 110 21.71 19.22 -8.99
CA ASN A 110 23.04 18.96 -8.44
C ASN A 110 23.79 20.29 -8.17
N SER A 111 24.96 20.20 -7.53
CA SER A 111 25.77 21.39 -7.20
C SER A 111 26.15 22.25 -8.41
N ALA A 112 26.38 21.63 -9.57
CA ALA A 112 26.68 22.33 -10.83
C ALA A 112 25.44 22.89 -11.54
N LYS A 113 24.22 22.60 -11.03
CA LYS A 113 22.92 22.99 -11.59
C LYS A 113 22.68 22.55 -13.04
N ASP A 114 23.42 21.56 -13.52
CA ASP A 114 23.33 21.02 -14.87
C ASP A 114 22.68 19.63 -14.93
N ASN A 115 22.45 18.98 -13.78
CA ASN A 115 21.91 17.64 -13.67
C ASN A 115 20.98 17.46 -12.47
N ILE A 116 20.28 16.33 -12.42
CA ILE A 116 19.23 16.06 -11.42
C ILE A 116 19.68 14.97 -10.44
N GLN A 117 19.51 15.28 -9.16
CA GLN A 117 19.73 14.37 -8.04
C GLN A 117 18.42 14.11 -7.30
N VAL A 118 18.36 12.94 -6.65
CA VAL A 118 17.27 12.51 -5.78
C VAL A 118 17.79 12.46 -4.34
N TYR A 119 17.21 13.29 -3.48
CA TYR A 119 17.46 13.30 -2.05
C TYR A 119 16.39 14.11 -1.33
N HIS A 120 16.28 13.92 -0.01
CA HIS A 120 15.35 14.68 0.80
C HIS A 120 15.97 16.02 1.21
N GLY A 121 15.36 17.15 0.81
CA GLY A 121 15.99 18.49 0.83
C GLY A 121 16.35 19.10 2.19
N LYS A 122 16.25 18.34 3.29
CA LYS A 122 16.52 18.79 4.67
C LYS A 122 17.32 17.77 5.50
N THR A 123 18.01 16.84 4.84
CA THR A 123 18.69 15.71 5.51
C THR A 123 20.10 15.53 5.00
N LEU A 124 20.97 14.92 5.83
CA LEU A 124 22.36 14.57 5.48
C LEU A 124 22.42 13.28 4.64
N THR A 125 21.47 13.10 3.72
CA THR A 125 21.37 11.94 2.84
C THR A 125 22.24 12.17 1.61
N PRO A 126 23.21 11.30 1.27
CA PRO A 126 24.00 11.44 0.05
C PRO A 126 23.07 11.40 -1.17
N PRO A 127 23.23 12.29 -2.16
CA PRO A 127 22.32 12.34 -3.30
C PRO A 127 22.53 11.18 -4.28
N VAL A 128 21.45 10.69 -4.89
CA VAL A 128 21.50 9.66 -5.94
C VAL A 128 21.17 10.28 -7.30
N PRO A 129 21.92 10.01 -8.38
CA PRO A 129 21.56 10.50 -9.71
C PRO A 129 20.20 9.96 -10.16
N LEU A 130 19.32 10.84 -10.68
CA LEU A 130 17.98 10.45 -11.13
C LEU A 130 18.01 9.28 -12.14
N MET A 131 18.99 9.24 -13.04
CA MET A 131 19.16 8.13 -13.99
C MET A 131 19.16 6.76 -13.32
N ARG A 132 19.91 6.60 -12.21
CA ARG A 132 20.03 5.30 -11.52
C ARG A 132 18.68 4.86 -10.94
N CYS A 133 17.91 5.81 -10.39
CA CYS A 133 16.56 5.53 -9.91
C CYS A 133 15.63 5.10 -11.05
N LEU A 134 15.64 5.82 -12.18
CA LEU A 134 14.78 5.52 -13.34
C LEU A 134 15.12 4.14 -13.95
N GLU A 135 16.40 3.81 -14.08
CA GLU A 135 16.86 2.51 -14.60
C GLU A 135 16.43 1.36 -13.68
N SER A 136 16.57 1.53 -12.36
CA SER A 136 16.12 0.54 -11.38
C SER A 136 14.59 0.36 -11.43
N ILE A 137 13.84 1.45 -11.57
CA ILE A 137 12.38 1.36 -11.75
C ILE A 137 12.05 0.59 -13.03
N LYS A 138 12.71 0.89 -14.16
CA LYS A 138 12.47 0.20 -15.43
C LYS A 138 12.64 -1.32 -15.30
N GLN A 139 13.69 -1.75 -14.61
CA GLN A 139 14.03 -3.17 -14.46
C GLN A 139 13.05 -3.91 -13.52
N HIS A 140 12.62 -3.28 -12.43
CA HIS A 140 11.88 -3.95 -11.36
C HIS A 140 10.38 -3.61 -11.31
N ALA A 141 9.91 -2.62 -12.08
CA ALA A 141 8.53 -2.13 -12.03
C ALA A 141 7.50 -3.25 -12.10
N PHE A 142 7.72 -4.26 -12.96
CA PHE A 142 6.70 -5.28 -13.25
C PHE A 142 7.09 -6.71 -12.85
N VAL A 143 8.14 -6.87 -12.03
CA VAL A 143 8.58 -8.20 -11.54
C VAL A 143 7.51 -8.87 -10.67
N LYS A 144 6.92 -8.12 -9.74
CA LYS A 144 5.92 -8.64 -8.80
C LYS A 144 4.48 -8.58 -9.34
N SER A 145 4.18 -7.59 -10.18
CA SER A 145 2.81 -7.27 -10.60
C SER A 145 2.83 -6.61 -11.99
N PRO A 146 1.92 -6.96 -12.90
CA PRO A 146 1.83 -6.34 -14.22
C PRO A 146 1.14 -4.96 -14.18
N TYR A 147 0.51 -4.60 -13.06
CA TYR A 147 -0.26 -3.36 -12.93
C TYR A 147 0.63 -2.12 -12.83
N PRO A 148 0.11 -0.93 -13.18
CA PRO A 148 0.91 0.28 -13.36
C PRO A 148 1.75 0.67 -12.14
N VAL A 149 2.84 1.39 -12.40
CA VAL A 149 3.65 2.06 -11.36
C VAL A 149 3.46 3.56 -11.46
N ILE A 150 3.11 4.21 -10.36
CA ILE A 150 3.00 5.66 -10.24
C ILE A 150 4.29 6.22 -9.64
N ILE A 151 4.98 7.09 -10.37
CA ILE A 151 6.11 7.87 -9.87
C ILE A 151 5.62 9.26 -9.49
N THR A 152 5.54 9.52 -8.19
CA THR A 152 5.28 10.87 -7.66
C THR A 152 6.57 11.66 -7.62
N LEU A 153 6.63 12.76 -8.38
CA LEU A 153 7.79 13.66 -8.38
C LEU A 153 7.52 14.84 -7.44
N GLU A 154 8.37 15.02 -6.44
CA GLU A 154 8.46 16.29 -5.70
C GLU A 154 9.49 17.18 -6.41
N ASP A 155 8.97 18.04 -7.29
CA ASP A 155 9.77 18.80 -8.25
C ASP A 155 10.24 20.15 -7.67
N HIS A 156 11.54 20.27 -7.40
CA HIS A 156 12.22 21.51 -6.99
C HIS A 156 13.12 22.08 -8.11
N LEU A 157 12.86 21.71 -9.36
CA LEU A 157 13.74 22.00 -10.49
C LEU A 157 13.34 23.29 -11.23
N PRO A 158 14.32 24.03 -11.80
CA PRO A 158 14.06 25.07 -12.79
C PRO A 158 13.61 24.46 -14.14
N PRO A 159 12.97 25.24 -15.03
CA PRO A 159 12.38 24.74 -16.28
C PRO A 159 13.34 23.96 -17.20
N HIS A 160 14.61 24.37 -17.29
CA HIS A 160 15.59 23.66 -18.13
C HIS A 160 15.91 22.25 -17.59
N LEU A 161 15.95 22.07 -16.27
CA LEU A 161 16.11 20.73 -15.66
C LEU A 161 14.82 19.92 -15.74
N GLN A 162 13.63 20.54 -15.72
CA GLN A 162 12.37 19.84 -16.01
C GLN A 162 12.35 19.29 -17.44
N ALA A 163 12.87 20.05 -18.41
CA ALA A 163 13.06 19.58 -19.78
C ALA A 163 13.97 18.34 -19.83
N LYS A 164 15.09 18.40 -19.10
CA LYS A 164 16.03 17.28 -18.97
C LYS A 164 15.38 16.07 -18.30
N VAL A 165 14.55 16.25 -17.28
CA VAL A 165 13.74 15.15 -16.70
C VAL A 165 12.83 14.55 -17.77
N ALA A 166 12.12 15.36 -18.55
CA ALA A 166 11.25 14.89 -19.63
C ALA A 166 12.01 14.03 -20.66
N GLU A 167 13.23 14.43 -21.03
CA GLU A 167 14.11 13.65 -21.90
C GLU A 167 14.55 12.34 -21.25
N MET A 168 15.00 12.38 -20.00
CA MET A 168 15.46 11.21 -19.26
C MET A 168 14.36 10.16 -19.11
N VAL A 169 13.15 10.56 -18.68
CA VAL A 169 12.03 9.62 -18.49
C VAL A 169 11.55 9.06 -19.83
N THR A 170 11.49 9.88 -20.88
CA THR A 170 11.11 9.41 -22.24
C THR A 170 12.12 8.39 -22.75
N ARG A 171 13.42 8.68 -22.60
CA ARG A 171 14.50 7.78 -23.04
C ARG A 171 14.52 6.47 -22.26
N VAL A 172 14.36 6.54 -20.93
CA VAL A 172 14.45 5.35 -20.08
C VAL A 172 13.23 4.48 -20.27
N PHE A 173 12.02 5.04 -20.15
CA PHE A 173 10.79 4.25 -20.12
C PHE A 173 10.21 3.96 -21.51
N GLY A 174 10.46 4.79 -22.52
CA GLY A 174 9.94 4.58 -23.87
C GLY A 174 8.45 4.26 -23.86
N ASP A 175 8.07 3.12 -24.46
CA ASP A 175 6.68 2.66 -24.53
C ASP A 175 6.05 2.31 -23.17
N MET A 176 6.86 2.14 -22.12
CA MET A 176 6.34 1.95 -20.76
C MET A 176 5.76 3.27 -20.21
N LEU A 177 6.17 4.44 -20.70
CA LEU A 177 5.67 5.71 -20.19
C LEU A 177 4.23 5.97 -20.66
N TYR A 178 3.32 6.14 -19.71
CA TYR A 178 1.96 6.60 -20.01
C TYR A 178 1.95 8.12 -20.19
N CYS A 179 1.53 8.57 -21.37
CA CYS A 179 1.24 9.96 -21.68
C CYS A 179 -0.26 10.09 -21.97
N PRO A 180 -1.00 10.96 -21.28
CA PRO A 180 -2.42 11.16 -21.55
C PRO A 180 -2.64 11.76 -22.94
N GLU A 181 -3.68 11.28 -23.64
CA GLU A 181 -4.05 11.76 -24.99
C GLU A 181 -4.66 13.16 -24.97
N SER A 182 -5.27 13.55 -23.84
CA SER A 182 -5.95 14.83 -23.65
C SER A 182 -5.58 15.46 -22.31
N ASP A 183 -5.65 16.79 -22.27
CA ASP A 183 -5.52 17.56 -21.04
C ASP A 183 -6.74 17.41 -20.12
N SER A 184 -7.85 16.84 -20.63
CA SER A 184 -9.09 16.65 -19.90
C SER A 184 -9.38 15.16 -19.69
N LEU A 185 -9.52 14.74 -18.44
CA LEU A 185 -9.80 13.34 -18.06
C LEU A 185 -10.95 13.31 -17.05
N GLU A 186 -12.09 12.72 -17.44
CA GLU A 186 -13.25 12.58 -16.53
C GLU A 186 -13.07 11.50 -15.47
N ALA A 187 -12.26 10.48 -15.79
CA ALA A 187 -11.87 9.39 -14.92
C ALA A 187 -10.42 8.97 -15.22
N PHE A 188 -9.73 8.39 -14.25
CA PHE A 188 -8.45 7.74 -14.54
C PHE A 188 -8.69 6.43 -15.29
N PRO A 189 -7.83 6.04 -16.24
CA PRO A 189 -7.90 4.71 -16.85
C PRO A 189 -7.77 3.61 -15.78
N SER A 190 -8.23 2.41 -16.10
CA SER A 190 -8.19 1.30 -15.15
C SER A 190 -6.76 0.75 -14.96
N PRO A 191 -6.49 0.03 -13.85
CA PRO A 191 -5.25 -0.73 -13.73
C PRO A 191 -5.03 -1.71 -14.89
N ASN A 192 -6.10 -2.30 -15.46
CA ASN A 192 -6.00 -3.17 -16.63
C ASN A 192 -5.56 -2.42 -17.89
N ASP A 193 -6.12 -1.25 -18.17
CA ASP A 193 -5.77 -0.43 -19.36
C ASP A 193 -4.31 0.04 -19.32
N LEU A 194 -3.76 0.16 -18.10
CA LEU A 194 -2.41 0.67 -17.85
C LEU A 194 -1.42 -0.44 -17.44
N LYS A 195 -1.70 -1.71 -17.77
CA LYS A 195 -0.74 -2.78 -17.56
C LYS A 195 0.60 -2.47 -18.22
N HIS A 196 1.68 -2.73 -17.49
CA HIS A 196 3.06 -2.43 -17.88
C HIS A 196 3.35 -0.96 -18.18
N LYS A 197 2.52 -0.03 -17.66
CA LYS A 197 2.75 1.41 -17.78
C LYS A 197 3.30 2.06 -16.52
N ILE A 198 4.12 3.08 -16.72
CA ILE A 198 4.68 3.97 -15.71
C ILE A 198 4.01 5.32 -15.86
N ILE A 199 3.47 5.85 -14.77
CA ILE A 199 2.66 7.07 -14.76
C ILE A 199 3.37 8.13 -13.92
N LEU A 200 3.62 9.31 -14.49
CA LEU A 200 4.16 10.44 -13.74
C LEU A 200 3.05 11.21 -13.02
N SER A 201 3.26 11.48 -11.74
CA SER A 201 2.36 12.22 -10.88
C SER A 201 3.04 13.45 -10.28
N THR A 202 2.78 14.65 -10.83
CA THR A 202 3.34 15.91 -10.31
C THR A 202 2.42 17.10 -10.58
N LYS A 203 2.81 18.28 -10.09
CA LYS A 203 2.16 19.54 -10.45
C LYS A 203 2.60 19.93 -11.87
N PRO A 204 1.68 20.37 -12.74
CA PRO A 204 2.07 21.00 -13.99
C PRO A 204 3.01 22.18 -13.74
N PRO A 205 3.97 22.45 -14.63
CA PRO A 205 4.74 23.70 -14.62
C PRO A 205 3.80 24.89 -14.55
N LYS A 206 4.21 25.95 -13.85
CA LYS A 206 3.49 27.23 -13.94
C LYS A 206 3.68 27.74 -15.37
N GLU A 207 2.59 27.85 -16.12
CA GLU A 207 2.57 28.67 -17.33
C GLU A 207 2.75 30.12 -16.84
N TYR A 208 3.98 30.63 -16.93
CA TYR A 208 4.19 32.06 -16.88
C TYR A 208 3.60 32.59 -18.17
N LEU A 209 2.44 33.24 -18.05
CA LEU A 209 1.70 33.79 -19.18
C LEU A 209 2.63 34.70 -19.98
N SER A 210 2.95 34.26 -21.20
CA SER A 210 3.26 35.14 -22.30
C SER A 210 1.94 35.75 -22.79
N ASP A 211 1.33 36.61 -21.97
CA ASP A 211 0.22 37.46 -22.39
C ASP A 211 0.72 38.91 -22.43
N ASN A 212 1.31 39.27 -23.56
CA ASN A 212 1.33 40.67 -23.97
C ASN A 212 -0.09 41.05 -24.40
N ASN A 213 -0.85 41.68 -23.49
CA ASN A 213 -1.45 43.00 -23.71
C ASN A 213 -2.35 43.44 -22.54
N ALA A 214 -1.97 44.60 -21.97
CA ALA A 214 -2.78 45.62 -21.32
C ALA A 214 -3.85 45.20 -20.29
N ASP A 215 -3.56 45.35 -18.99
CA ASP A 215 -4.08 46.51 -18.25
C ASP A 215 -3.36 46.71 -16.90
N LEU A 216 -3.14 47.97 -16.54
CA LEU A 216 -2.44 48.41 -15.32
C LEU A 216 -3.34 48.27 -14.08
N SER A 217 -2.85 47.68 -12.99
CA SER A 217 -2.85 48.30 -11.64
C SER A 217 -2.33 47.40 -10.50
N ASN A 218 -1.28 47.91 -9.85
CA ASN A 218 -0.94 47.88 -8.41
C ASN A 218 -0.67 46.57 -7.62
N SER A 219 0.63 46.44 -7.28
CA SER A 219 1.21 46.08 -5.95
C SER A 219 1.76 44.64 -5.77
N PRO A 220 2.76 44.41 -4.89
CA PRO A 220 4.18 44.48 -5.21
C PRO A 220 4.89 43.11 -5.12
N LEU A 221 5.95 42.94 -5.91
CA LEU A 221 6.90 41.82 -5.82
C LEU A 221 7.91 42.08 -4.67
N PRO A 222 8.33 41.06 -3.89
CA PRO A 222 9.48 41.20 -3.01
C PRO A 222 10.79 41.01 -3.78
N GLU A 223 11.65 42.02 -3.69
CA GLU A 223 13.05 42.02 -4.09
C GLU A 223 13.84 40.89 -3.42
N LYS A 224 14.65 40.16 -4.21
CA LYS A 224 16.10 40.03 -3.94
C LYS A 224 16.85 39.32 -5.06
N TYR A 225 18.10 39.76 -5.22
CA TYR A 225 19.20 39.27 -6.05
C TYR A 225 19.34 39.93 -7.42
N MET A 226 19.91 41.13 -7.40
CA MET A 226 20.74 41.66 -8.48
C MET A 226 22.12 40.97 -8.44
N SER A 227 22.58 40.51 -9.59
CA SER A 227 23.98 40.61 -10.00
C SER A 227 24.00 40.57 -11.53
N GLU A 228 24.37 41.70 -12.13
CA GLU A 228 24.54 41.92 -13.56
C GLU A 228 25.75 41.14 -14.11
N SER A 229 25.62 40.63 -15.33
CA SER A 229 26.70 40.56 -16.32
C SER A 229 26.04 40.41 -17.70
N ASP A 230 26.35 41.36 -18.57
CA ASP A 230 25.94 41.43 -19.97
C ASP A 230 26.46 40.24 -20.77
N ASP A 231 25.59 39.66 -21.62
CA ASP A 231 25.94 38.93 -22.85
C ASP A 231 24.66 38.82 -23.72
N GLU A 232 24.42 39.85 -24.54
CA GLU A 232 23.19 40.08 -25.34
C GLU A 232 23.03 39.22 -26.62
N GLU A 233 23.70 38.06 -26.75
CA GLU A 233 23.53 37.19 -27.94
C GLU A 233 23.02 35.76 -27.64
N GLY A 234 22.59 35.48 -26.41
CA GLY A 234 22.06 34.16 -26.00
C GLY A 234 20.52 34.06 -25.86
N GLU A 235 19.80 35.19 -25.81
CA GLU A 235 18.42 35.21 -25.28
C GLU A 235 17.37 34.58 -26.21
N GLU A 236 17.47 34.73 -27.53
CA GLU A 236 16.47 34.16 -28.46
C GLU A 236 16.46 32.62 -28.48
N VAL A 237 17.61 31.97 -28.29
CA VAL A 237 17.71 30.51 -28.26
C VAL A 237 17.19 29.97 -26.93
N GLN A 238 17.48 30.68 -25.83
CA GLN A 238 17.02 30.32 -24.51
C GLN A 238 15.52 30.56 -24.33
N GLU A 239 14.93 31.56 -24.96
CA GLU A 239 13.49 31.81 -24.94
C GLU A 239 12.70 30.79 -25.78
N LYS A 240 13.22 30.38 -26.94
CA LYS A 240 12.66 29.25 -27.74
C LYS A 240 12.77 27.91 -27.01
N LEU A 241 13.82 27.68 -26.23
CA LEU A 241 13.96 26.50 -25.37
C LEU A 241 13.00 26.58 -24.16
N ARG A 242 12.83 27.75 -23.54
CA ARG A 242 11.90 28.01 -22.42
C ARG A 242 10.45 27.76 -22.82
N SER A 243 10.03 28.19 -24.02
CA SER A 243 8.65 28.00 -24.52
C SER A 243 8.37 26.57 -25.02
N ARG A 244 9.37 25.83 -25.53
CA ARG A 244 9.22 24.41 -25.95
C ARG A 244 9.37 23.39 -24.81
N ALA A 245 10.10 23.72 -23.74
CA ALA A 245 10.39 22.80 -22.62
C ALA A 245 9.20 22.53 -21.69
N ALA A 246 8.48 23.58 -21.27
CA ALA A 246 7.35 23.46 -20.35
C ALA A 246 6.18 22.63 -20.92
N PRO A 247 5.84 22.72 -22.24
CA PRO A 247 4.82 21.87 -22.85
C PRO A 247 5.18 20.38 -22.85
N LYS A 248 6.46 20.02 -23.08
CA LYS A 248 6.86 18.61 -23.16
C LYS A 248 6.75 17.91 -21.81
N TYR A 249 7.29 18.50 -20.74
CA TYR A 249 7.18 17.93 -19.40
C TYR A 249 5.72 17.85 -18.94
N LYS A 250 4.89 18.88 -19.20
CA LYS A 250 3.45 18.89 -18.90
C LYS A 250 2.70 17.71 -19.55
N ARG A 251 3.00 17.39 -20.81
CA ARG A 251 2.37 16.29 -21.58
C ARG A 251 2.69 14.90 -21.04
N LEU A 252 3.77 14.73 -20.27
CA LEU A 252 4.13 13.44 -19.66
C LEU A 252 3.41 13.20 -18.33
N ILE A 253 2.70 14.19 -17.79
CA ILE A 253 2.03 14.09 -16.48
C ILE A 253 0.69 13.37 -16.63
N GLY A 254 0.66 12.08 -16.31
CA GLY A 254 -0.56 11.27 -16.30
C GLY A 254 -1.48 11.53 -15.10
N ILE A 255 -0.94 11.95 -13.95
CA ILE A 255 -1.74 12.32 -12.75
C ILE A 255 -1.36 13.72 -12.29
N ARG A 256 -2.27 14.68 -12.48
CA ARG A 256 -2.02 16.07 -12.11
C ARG A 256 -2.28 16.30 -10.63
N ALA A 257 -1.30 16.88 -9.94
CA ALA A 257 -1.46 17.28 -8.55
C ALA A 257 -2.20 18.63 -8.45
N GLY A 258 -3.35 18.61 -7.77
CA GLY A 258 -4.12 19.80 -7.40
C GLY A 258 -3.52 20.55 -6.21
N SER A 259 -4.15 21.67 -5.87
CA SER A 259 -3.70 22.57 -4.80
C SER A 259 -4.86 22.99 -3.91
N ALA A 260 -4.71 22.77 -2.60
CA ALA A 260 -5.65 23.26 -1.59
C ALA A 260 -5.29 24.65 -1.03
N LYS A 261 -4.52 25.47 -1.77
CA LYS A 261 -4.12 26.82 -1.34
C LYS A 261 -5.31 27.78 -1.16
N LYS A 262 -6.35 27.64 -1.98
CA LYS A 262 -7.58 28.45 -1.91
C LYS A 262 -8.54 28.00 -0.80
N GLY A 263 -8.20 26.96 -0.04
CA GLY A 263 -9.03 26.39 1.02
C GLY A 263 -9.30 24.90 0.81
N LEU A 264 -9.26 24.13 1.90
CA LEU A 264 -9.39 22.67 1.84
C LEU A 264 -10.78 22.22 1.42
N ARG A 265 -11.84 22.81 2.00
CA ARG A 265 -13.23 22.46 1.66
C ARG A 265 -13.55 22.74 0.20
N LEU A 266 -13.04 23.86 -0.34
CA LEU A 266 -13.18 24.20 -1.75
C LEU A 266 -12.48 23.17 -2.64
N ALA A 267 -11.26 22.75 -2.30
CA ALA A 267 -10.54 21.72 -3.04
C ALA A 267 -11.22 20.34 -2.97
N LEU A 268 -11.87 20.00 -1.85
CA LEU A 268 -12.63 18.74 -1.71
C LEU A 268 -13.93 18.75 -2.51
N ARG A 269 -14.54 19.93 -2.69
CA ARG A 269 -15.79 20.13 -3.44
C ARG A 269 -15.55 20.61 -4.87
N ASP A 270 -14.30 20.61 -5.33
CA ASP A 270 -13.98 21.07 -6.67
C ASP A 270 -14.76 20.23 -7.69
N GLY A 271 -15.71 20.89 -8.35
CA GLY A 271 -16.62 20.31 -9.34
C GLY A 271 -16.00 20.24 -10.72
N SER A 272 -14.69 20.51 -10.85
CA SER A 272 -13.94 20.29 -12.08
C SER A 272 -14.28 18.92 -12.69
N ASN A 273 -14.57 18.92 -13.99
CA ASN A 273 -14.74 17.68 -14.72
C ASN A 273 -13.43 16.89 -14.84
N ASN A 274 -12.29 17.47 -14.47
CA ASN A 274 -11.00 16.81 -14.54
C ASN A 274 -10.63 16.13 -13.24
N VAL A 275 -10.30 14.84 -13.33
CA VAL A 275 -9.70 14.11 -12.22
C VAL A 275 -8.33 14.67 -11.90
N SER A 276 -8.06 14.73 -10.60
CA SER A 276 -6.77 15.19 -10.08
C SER A 276 -6.37 14.38 -8.86
N ARG A 277 -5.15 14.66 -8.39
CA ARG A 277 -4.66 14.15 -7.12
C ARG A 277 -4.50 15.28 -6.11
N LEU A 278 -5.04 15.11 -4.90
CA LEU A 278 -4.77 16.02 -3.79
C LEU A 278 -3.85 15.35 -2.76
N SER A 279 -2.75 16.02 -2.40
CA SER A 279 -1.83 15.57 -1.35
C SER A 279 -2.10 16.31 -0.04
N LEU A 280 -2.35 15.58 1.04
CA LEU A 280 -2.56 16.11 2.38
C LEU A 280 -1.57 15.50 3.37
N SER A 281 -1.10 16.29 4.32
CA SER A 281 -0.42 15.72 5.47
C SER A 281 -1.43 14.99 6.36
N GLU A 282 -0.96 14.03 7.15
CA GLU A 282 -1.77 13.29 8.13
C GLU A 282 -2.65 14.21 9.00
N GLN A 283 -2.07 15.29 9.55
CA GLN A 283 -2.80 16.25 10.40
C GLN A 283 -3.87 17.02 9.64
N ARG A 284 -3.65 17.29 8.34
CA ARG A 284 -4.65 17.95 7.50
C ARG A 284 -5.78 16.99 7.14
N LEU A 285 -5.47 15.70 6.93
CA LEU A 285 -6.48 14.67 6.75
C LEU A 285 -7.32 14.47 8.01
N GLU A 286 -6.70 14.38 9.20
CA GLU A 286 -7.42 14.25 10.47
C GLU A 286 -8.42 15.40 10.64
N LYS A 287 -7.98 16.65 10.47
CA LYS A 287 -8.88 17.81 10.49
C LYS A 287 -9.97 17.75 9.43
N ALA A 288 -9.66 17.24 8.23
CA ALA A 288 -10.64 17.10 7.15
C ALA A 288 -11.67 16.01 7.45
N ALA A 289 -11.26 14.89 8.02
CA ALA A 289 -12.13 13.81 8.46
C ALA A 289 -13.09 14.31 9.57
N ASP A 290 -12.57 15.10 10.51
CA ASP A 290 -13.36 15.66 11.59
C ASP A 290 -14.35 16.72 11.13
N LEU A 291 -13.95 17.63 10.23
CA LEU A 291 -14.80 18.76 9.82
C LEU A 291 -15.65 18.47 8.58
N TYR A 292 -15.14 17.65 7.66
CA TYR A 292 -15.66 17.51 6.29
C TYR A 292 -15.65 16.03 5.80
N GLY A 293 -15.80 15.05 6.69
CA GLY A 293 -15.62 13.62 6.37
C GLY A 293 -16.35 13.15 5.10
N THR A 294 -17.62 13.49 4.92
CA THR A 294 -18.39 13.14 3.72
C THR A 294 -17.90 13.85 2.46
N ASP A 295 -17.36 15.07 2.56
CA ASP A 295 -16.72 15.75 1.44
C ASP A 295 -15.40 15.05 1.05
N VAL A 296 -14.66 14.50 2.01
CA VAL A 296 -13.46 13.69 1.73
C VAL A 296 -13.82 12.40 0.99
N VAL A 297 -14.85 11.67 1.46
CA VAL A 297 -15.34 10.45 0.78
C VAL A 297 -15.81 10.79 -0.64
N ARG A 298 -16.59 11.86 -0.81
CA ARG A 298 -17.05 12.32 -2.13
C ARG A 298 -15.89 12.66 -3.05
N PHE A 299 -14.85 13.32 -2.52
CA PHE A 299 -13.64 13.63 -3.29
C PHE A 299 -12.97 12.33 -3.77
N THR A 300 -12.77 11.33 -2.90
CA THR A 300 -12.05 10.10 -3.24
C THR A 300 -12.83 9.12 -4.12
N GLN A 301 -14.14 9.32 -4.30
CA GLN A 301 -14.93 8.58 -5.31
C GLN A 301 -14.51 8.94 -6.75
N ARG A 302 -14.03 10.18 -6.97
CA ARG A 302 -13.65 10.70 -8.30
C ARG A 302 -12.15 10.92 -8.45
N ASN A 303 -11.49 11.37 -7.39
CA ASN A 303 -10.10 11.83 -7.39
C ASN A 303 -9.20 10.93 -6.56
N ILE A 304 -7.89 11.06 -6.75
CA ILE A 304 -6.91 10.36 -5.91
C ILE A 304 -6.50 11.26 -4.74
N MET A 305 -6.49 10.73 -3.54
CA MET A 305 -5.95 11.39 -2.37
C MET A 305 -4.66 10.70 -1.92
N ARG A 306 -3.58 11.49 -1.80
CA ARG A 306 -2.31 11.07 -1.23
C ARG A 306 -2.13 11.61 0.17
N ILE A 307 -1.76 10.74 1.11
CA ILE A 307 -1.46 11.07 2.49
C ILE A 307 0.02 10.88 2.75
N TYR A 308 0.66 11.88 3.36
CA TYR A 308 2.08 11.83 3.71
C TYR A 308 2.33 12.24 5.18
N PRO A 309 3.32 11.63 5.86
CA PRO A 309 3.71 11.96 7.21
C PRO A 309 4.18 13.41 7.37
N LYS A 310 4.00 13.95 8.58
CA LYS A 310 4.51 15.28 8.92
C LYS A 310 6.05 15.25 9.09
N GLY A 311 6.75 16.19 8.46
CA GLY A 311 8.21 16.31 8.51
C GLY A 311 8.83 16.63 9.88
N THR A 312 8.05 16.94 10.93
CA THR A 312 8.55 17.12 12.31
C THR A 312 8.60 15.82 13.12
N ARG A 313 8.24 14.67 12.53
CA ARG A 313 8.28 13.38 13.21
C ARG A 313 9.71 12.82 13.24
N VAL A 314 10.59 13.47 14.02
CA VAL A 314 11.90 12.91 14.42
C VAL A 314 11.71 11.73 15.37
N THR A 315 10.57 11.67 16.09
CA THR A 315 10.19 10.60 17.01
C THR A 315 8.96 9.82 16.52
N SER A 316 8.99 8.51 16.72
CA SER A 316 8.12 7.49 16.12
C SER A 316 6.71 7.36 16.72
N SER A 317 5.84 8.36 16.55
CA SER A 317 4.40 8.22 16.85
C SER A 317 3.58 7.82 15.60
N ASN A 318 2.57 6.97 15.80
CA ASN A 318 1.89 6.18 14.77
C ASN A 318 0.71 6.93 14.12
N PHE A 319 0.82 7.26 12.83
CA PHE A 319 -0.39 7.53 12.04
C PHE A 319 -1.15 6.23 11.80
N LYS A 320 -2.48 6.29 11.97
CA LYS A 320 -3.38 5.16 11.74
C LYS A 320 -3.85 5.23 10.28
N PRO A 321 -3.37 4.36 9.37
CA PRO A 321 -3.79 4.37 7.96
C PRO A 321 -5.31 4.26 7.79
N MET A 322 -5.99 3.71 8.80
CA MET A 322 -7.44 3.63 8.92
C MET A 322 -8.19 4.94 8.67
N ILE A 323 -7.69 6.10 9.12
CA ILE A 323 -8.39 7.38 8.87
C ILE A 323 -8.43 7.64 7.36
N GLY A 324 -7.32 7.40 6.65
CA GLY A 324 -7.26 7.52 5.20
C GLY A 324 -8.18 6.52 4.50
N TRP A 325 -8.07 5.24 4.84
CA TRP A 325 -8.87 4.18 4.20
C TRP A 325 -10.36 4.33 4.42
N MET A 326 -10.79 4.77 5.62
CA MET A 326 -12.20 5.05 5.92
C MET A 326 -12.79 6.18 5.10
N HIS A 327 -11.94 7.11 4.63
CA HIS A 327 -12.36 8.20 3.76
C HIS A 327 -12.01 7.94 2.29
N GLY A 328 -11.61 6.70 1.95
CA GLY A 328 -11.30 6.27 0.59
C GLY A 328 -9.97 6.77 0.02
N ALA A 329 -9.07 7.30 0.85
CA ALA A 329 -7.76 7.76 0.41
C ALA A 329 -6.92 6.59 -0.12
N GLN A 330 -6.50 6.69 -1.37
CA GLN A 330 -5.93 5.59 -2.14
C GLN A 330 -4.43 5.41 -1.88
N MET A 331 -3.70 6.52 -1.76
CA MET A 331 -2.24 6.53 -1.62
C MET A 331 -1.89 6.94 -0.19
N GLY A 332 -1.81 5.98 0.72
CA GLY A 332 -1.49 6.22 2.13
C GLY A 332 -0.18 5.56 2.53
N HIS A 333 0.59 6.23 3.37
CA HIS A 333 1.71 5.62 4.08
C HIS A 333 1.41 5.57 5.58
N GLY A 334 1.78 4.48 6.25
CA GLY A 334 1.63 4.31 7.69
C GLY A 334 2.86 3.65 8.30
N LYS A 335 3.25 4.03 9.52
CA LYS A 335 4.42 3.45 10.22
C LYS A 335 4.24 1.97 10.58
N SER A 336 3.01 1.45 10.62
CA SER A 336 2.80 0.00 10.72
C SER A 336 2.90 -0.65 9.33
N LEU A 337 4.14 -0.76 8.85
CA LEU A 337 4.48 -1.41 7.60
C LEU A 337 3.84 -2.81 7.48
N GLN A 338 3.70 -3.51 8.61
CA GLN A 338 3.11 -4.84 8.66
C GLN A 338 1.58 -4.83 8.44
N ILE A 339 0.87 -3.83 8.94
CA ILE A 339 -0.57 -3.67 8.67
C ILE A 339 -0.77 -3.32 7.18
N MET A 340 0.08 -2.43 6.64
CA MET A 340 0.06 -2.07 5.22
C MET A 340 0.33 -3.29 4.34
N LYS A 341 1.42 -4.04 4.61
CA LYS A 341 1.74 -5.30 3.93
C LYS A 341 0.60 -6.31 4.04
N GLY A 342 -0.04 -6.39 5.21
CA GLY A 342 -1.22 -7.23 5.43
C GLY A 342 -2.36 -6.86 4.50
N LEU A 343 -2.83 -5.61 4.50
CA LEU A 343 -3.90 -5.17 3.60
C LEU A 343 -3.51 -5.40 2.12
N PHE A 344 -2.29 -5.07 1.73
CA PHE A 344 -1.85 -5.21 0.34
C PHE A 344 -1.42 -6.62 -0.05
N SER A 345 -1.51 -7.60 0.86
CA SER A 345 -1.50 -9.03 0.50
C SER A 345 -2.81 -9.48 -0.14
N SER A 346 -3.89 -8.69 0.00
CA SER A 346 -5.13 -8.85 -0.74
C SER A 346 -4.92 -8.88 -2.25
N ASN A 347 -5.89 -9.47 -2.95
CA ASN A 347 -5.93 -9.49 -4.42
C ASN A 347 -4.64 -10.04 -5.06
N GLY A 348 -4.10 -11.11 -4.48
CA GLY A 348 -2.86 -11.75 -4.95
C GLY A 348 -1.58 -10.93 -4.73
N GLY A 349 -1.62 -9.93 -3.85
CA GLY A 349 -0.44 -9.12 -3.55
C GLY A 349 -0.01 -8.20 -4.71
N CYS A 350 -0.94 -7.86 -5.61
CA CYS A 350 -0.62 -7.13 -6.85
C CYS A 350 -0.40 -5.62 -6.64
N GLY A 351 -0.66 -5.12 -5.43
CA GLY A 351 -0.49 -3.73 -5.02
C GLY A 351 -1.68 -2.81 -5.34
N TYR A 352 -2.78 -3.35 -5.88
CA TYR A 352 -4.05 -2.67 -6.08
C TYR A 352 -5.19 -3.45 -5.43
N VAL A 353 -5.90 -2.83 -4.49
CA VAL A 353 -7.00 -3.44 -3.74
C VAL A 353 -8.25 -2.61 -4.00
N LYS A 354 -9.28 -3.20 -4.62
CA LYS A 354 -10.52 -2.47 -4.94
C LYS A 354 -11.16 -1.98 -3.64
N LYS A 355 -11.60 -0.72 -3.62
CA LYS A 355 -12.28 -0.16 -2.47
C LYS A 355 -13.63 -0.84 -2.28
N PRO A 356 -14.19 -0.85 -1.05
CA PRO A 356 -15.57 -1.25 -0.83
C PRO A 356 -16.55 -0.37 -1.59
N ASP A 357 -17.68 -0.93 -2.00
CA ASP A 357 -18.71 -0.25 -2.79
C ASP A 357 -19.20 1.05 -2.13
N PHE A 358 -19.31 1.09 -0.80
CA PHE A 358 -19.75 2.28 -0.06
C PHE A 358 -18.75 3.46 -0.16
N LEU A 359 -17.49 3.22 -0.56
CA LEU A 359 -16.48 4.27 -0.83
C LEU A 359 -16.35 4.62 -2.31
N MET A 360 -17.16 4.00 -3.19
CA MET A 360 -17.09 4.18 -4.64
C MET A 360 -18.41 4.69 -5.23
N LYS A 361 -19.54 4.17 -4.74
CA LYS A 361 -20.87 4.45 -5.26
C LYS A 361 -21.56 5.56 -4.48
N LYS A 362 -22.39 6.34 -5.17
CA LYS A 362 -23.33 7.28 -4.55
C LYS A 362 -24.67 6.58 -4.31
N GLY A 363 -25.34 6.92 -3.22
CA GLY A 363 -26.72 6.50 -2.96
C GLY A 363 -27.73 7.21 -3.88
N VAL A 364 -28.99 6.79 -3.80
CA VAL A 364 -30.10 7.26 -4.65
C VAL A 364 -30.25 8.80 -4.65
N ASN A 365 -29.93 9.45 -3.53
CA ASN A 365 -30.01 10.92 -3.35
C ASN A 365 -28.64 11.62 -3.36
N ASN A 366 -27.63 11.09 -4.07
CA ASN A 366 -26.23 11.54 -3.96
C ASN A 366 -25.64 11.45 -2.53
N GLU A 367 -26.25 10.61 -1.70
CA GLU A 367 -25.73 10.28 -0.38
C GLU A 367 -24.38 9.56 -0.52
N VAL A 368 -23.48 9.84 0.41
CA VAL A 368 -22.15 9.22 0.49
C VAL A 368 -21.98 8.63 1.87
N PHE A 369 -21.15 7.60 1.97
CA PHE A 369 -20.80 7.02 3.25
C PHE A 369 -20.30 8.08 4.23
N ASP A 370 -20.83 8.07 5.45
CA ASP A 370 -20.37 8.90 6.56
C ASP A 370 -19.57 8.03 7.54
N PRO A 371 -18.23 8.20 7.59
CA PRO A 371 -17.35 7.44 8.48
C PRO A 371 -17.63 7.60 9.96
N LYS A 372 -18.43 8.60 10.37
CA LYS A 372 -18.81 8.84 11.78
C LYS A 372 -20.02 8.02 12.21
N LEU A 373 -20.82 7.52 11.27
CA LEU A 373 -21.98 6.71 11.60
C LEU A 373 -21.54 5.32 12.03
N THR A 374 -22.14 4.83 13.12
CA THR A 374 -21.94 3.45 13.56
C THR A 374 -22.82 2.54 12.73
N LEU A 375 -22.21 1.77 11.83
CA LEU A 375 -22.90 0.73 11.06
C LEU A 375 -23.22 -0.47 11.94
N PRO A 376 -24.29 -1.23 11.68
CA PRO A 376 -24.55 -2.50 12.37
C PRO A 376 -23.45 -3.54 12.11
N VAL A 377 -23.45 -4.62 12.91
CA VAL A 377 -22.51 -5.73 12.71
C VAL A 377 -22.85 -6.43 11.39
N LYS A 378 -21.87 -6.52 10.50
CA LYS A 378 -22.00 -7.15 9.19
C LYS A 378 -21.55 -8.62 9.22
N MET A 379 -20.54 -8.91 10.01
CA MET A 379 -19.88 -10.21 10.06
C MET A 379 -19.46 -10.56 11.49
N ILE A 380 -19.62 -11.82 11.87
CA ILE A 380 -18.98 -12.43 13.03
C ILE A 380 -17.88 -13.38 12.53
N LEU A 381 -16.64 -13.08 12.87
CA LEU A 381 -15.48 -13.92 12.58
C LEU A 381 -15.12 -14.73 13.84
N LYS A 382 -15.18 -16.05 13.74
CA LYS A 382 -14.63 -16.95 14.74
C LYS A 382 -13.25 -17.43 14.32
N VAL A 383 -12.29 -17.36 15.23
CA VAL A 383 -10.90 -17.76 15.02
C VAL A 383 -10.55 -18.82 16.06
N SER A 384 -10.31 -20.05 15.63
CA SER A 384 -9.76 -21.09 16.49
C SER A 384 -8.25 -21.19 16.28
N VAL A 385 -7.46 -21.12 17.36
CA VAL A 385 -6.01 -21.32 17.34
C VAL A 385 -5.73 -22.71 17.86
N TYR A 386 -5.38 -23.65 16.98
CA TYR A 386 -5.15 -25.04 17.39
C TYR A 386 -3.75 -25.23 17.95
N MET A 387 -2.74 -24.99 17.12
CA MET A 387 -1.35 -25.25 17.48
C MET A 387 -0.38 -24.40 16.67
N GLY A 388 0.87 -24.36 17.10
CA GLY A 388 1.99 -23.83 16.35
C GLY A 388 3.08 -24.86 16.15
N ASP A 389 3.87 -24.73 15.09
CA ASP A 389 4.97 -25.62 14.76
C ASP A 389 6.05 -24.89 13.94
N GLY A 390 7.27 -25.42 13.94
CA GLY A 390 8.37 -24.99 13.09
C GLY A 390 9.50 -24.24 13.78
N TRP A 391 9.30 -23.72 15.00
CA TRP A 391 10.33 -22.93 15.68
C TRP A 391 11.62 -23.71 15.94
N ARG A 392 11.52 -24.98 16.33
CA ARG A 392 12.68 -25.86 16.55
C ARG A 392 13.56 -26.09 15.31
N HIS A 393 13.05 -25.82 14.12
CA HIS A 393 13.76 -25.98 12.85
C HIS A 393 14.44 -24.69 12.40
N ASP A 394 13.86 -23.54 12.75
CA ASP A 394 14.33 -22.24 12.31
C ASP A 394 15.20 -21.51 13.36
N PHE A 395 15.12 -21.92 14.63
CA PHE A 395 15.80 -21.28 15.75
C PHE A 395 16.66 -22.25 16.55
N SER A 396 17.74 -21.73 17.16
CA SER A 396 18.55 -22.51 18.10
C SER A 396 17.74 -22.84 19.36
N ARG A 397 18.13 -23.92 20.05
CA ARG A 397 17.45 -24.36 21.29
C ARG A 397 17.49 -23.33 22.41
N THR A 398 18.39 -22.36 22.34
CA THR A 398 18.60 -21.31 23.35
C THR A 398 18.13 -19.93 22.87
N HIS A 399 17.38 -19.87 21.77
CA HIS A 399 17.02 -18.60 21.15
C HIS A 399 16.02 -17.79 21.98
N PHE A 400 15.07 -18.50 22.57
CA PHE A 400 13.96 -17.96 23.35
C PHE A 400 14.34 -18.00 24.82
N ASP A 401 14.49 -19.22 25.35
CA ASP A 401 14.97 -19.46 26.70
C ASP A 401 16.37 -20.08 26.72
N ALA A 402 17.21 -19.66 27.68
CA ALA A 402 18.58 -20.17 27.79
C ALA A 402 18.65 -21.62 28.29
N TYR A 403 17.67 -22.05 29.11
CA TYR A 403 17.72 -23.32 29.85
C TYR A 403 16.47 -24.20 29.69
N SER A 404 15.42 -23.68 29.07
CA SER A 404 14.13 -24.34 28.84
C SER A 404 13.72 -24.23 27.36
N PRO A 405 12.75 -25.03 26.90
CA PRO A 405 11.94 -24.67 25.73
C PRO A 405 11.09 -23.41 26.00
N PRO A 406 10.57 -22.76 24.95
CA PRO A 406 9.81 -21.52 25.06
C PRO A 406 8.43 -21.69 25.71
N ASP A 407 7.95 -20.60 26.31
CA ASP A 407 6.64 -20.39 26.90
C ASP A 407 5.70 -19.63 25.94
N PHE A 408 5.28 -20.27 24.85
CA PHE A 408 4.56 -19.59 23.78
C PHE A 408 3.09 -19.25 24.09
N TYR A 409 2.67 -18.08 23.63
CA TYR A 409 1.27 -17.67 23.54
C TYR A 409 1.02 -16.79 22.30
N THR A 410 -0.22 -16.82 21.81
CA THR A 410 -0.63 -16.11 20.60
C THR A 410 -1.53 -14.93 20.95
N LYS A 411 -1.20 -13.74 20.47
CA LYS A 411 -2.05 -12.54 20.53
C LYS A 411 -2.73 -12.32 19.20
N MET A 412 -4.01 -12.01 19.22
CA MET A 412 -4.81 -11.62 18.06
C MET A 412 -5.34 -10.22 18.23
N TYR A 413 -5.27 -9.42 17.17
CA TYR A 413 -5.81 -8.07 17.13
C TYR A 413 -6.63 -7.89 15.88
N ILE A 414 -7.82 -7.29 16.01
CA ILE A 414 -8.50 -6.69 14.87
C ILE A 414 -8.02 -5.25 14.75
N VAL A 415 -7.30 -4.98 13.67
CA VAL A 415 -6.90 -3.64 13.28
C VAL A 415 -7.84 -3.19 12.19
N GLY A 416 -8.71 -2.25 12.51
CA GLY A 416 -9.72 -1.75 11.58
C GLY A 416 -10.31 -0.45 12.08
N VAL A 417 -11.59 -0.23 11.77
CA VAL A 417 -12.35 0.87 12.35
C VAL A 417 -12.39 0.77 13.87
N GLY A 418 -12.48 1.90 14.57
CA GLY A 418 -12.44 1.92 16.03
C GLY A 418 -13.49 1.00 16.68
N ALA A 419 -14.67 0.89 16.07
CA ALA A 419 -15.76 0.05 16.55
C ALA A 419 -15.53 -1.47 16.36
N ASP A 420 -14.60 -1.86 15.49
CA ASP A 420 -14.23 -3.26 15.23
C ASP A 420 -12.96 -3.67 15.98
N GLY A 421 -12.26 -2.71 16.59
CA GLY A 421 -11.01 -2.92 17.30
C GLY A 421 -11.17 -3.91 18.45
N ALA A 422 -10.42 -5.01 18.41
CA ALA A 422 -10.46 -6.05 19.42
C ALA A 422 -9.06 -6.60 19.69
N LYS A 423 -8.85 -7.16 20.88
CA LYS A 423 -7.60 -7.80 21.29
C LYS A 423 -7.92 -9.03 22.12
N GLU A 424 -7.39 -10.16 21.69
CA GLU A 424 -7.50 -11.44 22.38
C GLU A 424 -6.12 -12.09 22.51
N LYS A 425 -5.99 -13.04 23.44
CA LYS A 425 -4.78 -13.85 23.57
C LYS A 425 -5.13 -15.27 24.02
N THR A 426 -4.31 -16.23 23.63
CA THR A 426 -4.35 -17.58 24.18
C THR A 426 -3.72 -17.65 25.56
N ASP A 427 -3.90 -18.77 26.23
CA ASP A 427 -3.10 -19.15 27.38
C ASP A 427 -1.62 -19.35 26.99
N VAL A 428 -0.74 -19.23 27.98
CA VAL A 428 0.69 -19.52 27.85
C VAL A 428 0.89 -21.04 27.93
N LYS A 429 1.56 -21.61 26.94
CA LYS A 429 1.98 -23.01 26.92
C LYS A 429 3.45 -23.06 27.28
N LYS A 430 3.72 -23.60 28.47
CA LYS A 430 5.05 -23.58 29.05
C LYS A 430 5.92 -24.71 28.53
N ASP A 431 7.21 -24.45 28.36
CA ASP A 431 8.22 -25.44 28.00
C ASP A 431 7.85 -26.28 26.73
N GLU A 432 7.21 -25.68 25.72
CA GLU A 432 6.73 -26.38 24.51
C GLU A 432 7.14 -25.72 23.18
N TRP A 433 7.95 -26.42 22.38
CA TRP A 433 8.28 -26.01 21.00
C TRP A 433 7.13 -26.16 20.00
N ILE A 434 6.11 -26.95 20.35
CA ILE A 434 4.94 -27.25 19.51
C ILE A 434 3.68 -27.02 20.37
N PRO A 435 3.38 -25.75 20.70
CA PRO A 435 2.28 -25.42 21.61
C PRO A 435 0.93 -25.83 21.03
N TYR A 436 0.10 -26.50 21.84
CA TYR A 436 -1.29 -26.83 21.53
C TYR A 436 -2.24 -25.99 22.41
N TRP A 437 -2.90 -25.00 21.81
CA TRP A 437 -3.84 -24.10 22.48
C TRP A 437 -5.27 -24.62 22.42
N ASN A 438 -5.78 -24.88 21.22
CA ASN A 438 -7.17 -25.27 20.95
C ASN A 438 -8.20 -24.31 21.57
N GLU A 439 -7.99 -23.01 21.38
CA GLU A 439 -8.85 -21.95 21.90
C GLU A 439 -9.59 -21.24 20.75
N GLU A 440 -10.86 -20.84 20.97
CA GLU A 440 -11.69 -20.13 19.99
C GLU A 440 -12.04 -18.72 20.48
N PHE A 441 -11.91 -17.74 19.58
CA PHE A 441 -12.20 -16.33 19.82
C PHE A 441 -13.23 -15.83 18.82
N THR A 442 -14.08 -14.88 19.25
CA THR A 442 -15.17 -14.33 18.41
C THR A 442 -15.02 -12.82 18.25
N PHE A 443 -14.98 -12.35 17.01
CA PHE A 443 -14.86 -10.95 16.64
C PHE A 443 -16.11 -10.50 15.89
N ARG A 444 -16.72 -9.39 16.31
CA ARG A 444 -17.88 -8.78 15.65
C ARG A 444 -17.41 -7.58 14.83
N LEU A 445 -17.64 -7.62 13.52
CA LEU A 445 -17.11 -6.68 12.55
C LEU A 445 -18.23 -5.96 11.81
N ARG A 446 -18.16 -4.63 11.80
CA ARG A 446 -19.09 -3.73 11.11
C ARG A 446 -18.57 -3.39 9.72
N ILE A 447 -17.25 -3.25 9.56
CA ILE A 447 -16.60 -2.97 8.27
C ILE A 447 -15.46 -3.97 8.03
N PRO A 448 -15.78 -5.26 7.82
CA PRO A 448 -14.79 -6.32 7.60
C PRO A 448 -13.87 -6.06 6.40
N GLU A 449 -14.32 -5.28 5.40
CA GLU A 449 -13.53 -4.96 4.21
C GLU A 449 -12.31 -4.08 4.48
N LEU A 450 -12.28 -3.38 5.62
CA LEU A 450 -11.13 -2.56 6.05
C LEU A 450 -10.43 -3.15 7.28
N ALA A 451 -10.85 -4.33 7.75
CA ALA A 451 -10.29 -4.99 8.92
C ALA A 451 -9.11 -5.89 8.53
N VAL A 452 -8.06 -5.85 9.35
CA VAL A 452 -6.87 -6.70 9.26
C VAL A 452 -6.73 -7.47 10.57
N LEU A 453 -6.74 -8.79 10.50
CA LEU A 453 -6.43 -9.68 11.62
C LEU A 453 -4.91 -9.76 11.77
N ARG A 454 -4.36 -9.16 12.83
CA ARG A 454 -2.95 -9.29 13.19
C ARG A 454 -2.78 -10.39 14.22
N ILE A 455 -1.90 -11.33 13.92
CA ILE A 455 -1.55 -12.44 14.80
C ILE A 455 -0.08 -12.29 15.18
N GLU A 456 0.25 -12.43 16.45
CA GLU A 456 1.61 -12.31 16.97
C GLU A 456 1.85 -13.38 18.02
N VAL A 457 2.86 -14.22 17.82
CA VAL A 457 3.32 -15.20 18.80
C VAL A 457 4.46 -14.60 19.59
N ARG A 458 4.41 -14.77 20.91
CA ARG A 458 5.50 -14.39 21.80
C ARG A 458 5.82 -15.52 22.75
N ASP A 459 7.05 -15.49 23.19
CA ASP A 459 7.50 -16.21 24.36
C ASP A 459 7.18 -15.40 25.63
N HIS A 460 6.84 -16.06 26.72
CA HIS A 460 6.47 -15.43 27.98
C HIS A 460 7.63 -15.48 28.98
N ASP A 461 8.47 -14.44 28.94
CA ASP A 461 9.50 -14.25 29.94
C ASP A 461 9.01 -13.47 31.17
N THR A 462 9.79 -13.54 32.24
CA THR A 462 9.69 -12.61 33.40
C THR A 462 9.90 -11.14 33.02
N SER A 463 10.41 -10.84 31.80
CA SER A 463 10.45 -9.49 31.25
C SER A 463 9.08 -9.04 30.71
N GLU A 464 8.71 -7.78 30.91
CA GLU A 464 7.35 -7.28 30.57
C GLU A 464 6.93 -7.45 29.09
N LYS A 465 7.87 -7.68 28.18
CA LYS A 465 7.58 -7.75 26.73
C LYS A 465 7.67 -9.15 26.13
N GLY A 466 8.43 -10.07 26.71
CA GLY A 466 8.64 -11.42 26.16
C GLY A 466 9.25 -11.44 24.76
N ASP A 467 9.96 -12.51 24.44
CA ASP A 467 10.61 -12.64 23.15
C ASP A 467 9.64 -12.86 21.98
N PHE A 468 10.06 -12.45 20.78
CA PHE A 468 9.18 -12.42 19.60
C PHE A 468 9.30 -13.72 18.80
N GLY A 469 8.22 -14.50 18.76
CA GLY A 469 8.16 -15.76 18.03
C GLY A 469 7.71 -15.63 16.58
N GLY A 470 7.05 -14.53 16.20
CA GLY A 470 6.61 -14.30 14.83
C GLY A 470 5.31 -13.51 14.73
N GLN A 471 4.99 -13.02 13.55
CA GLN A 471 3.72 -12.35 13.29
C GLN A 471 3.18 -12.62 11.89
N THR A 472 1.90 -12.34 11.69
CA THR A 472 1.30 -12.17 10.36
C THR A 472 0.16 -11.16 10.44
N CYS A 473 -0.17 -10.54 9.30
CA CYS A 473 -1.31 -9.63 9.16
C CYS A 473 -2.14 -10.11 7.97
N LEU A 474 -3.40 -10.47 8.21
CA LEU A 474 -4.29 -11.05 7.21
C LEU A 474 -5.50 -10.14 7.01
N PRO A 475 -5.77 -9.66 5.79
CA PRO A 475 -6.98 -8.90 5.50
C PRO A 475 -8.21 -9.79 5.71
N VAL A 476 -9.15 -9.34 6.53
CA VAL A 476 -10.28 -10.17 6.95
C VAL A 476 -11.15 -10.56 5.76
N SER A 477 -11.36 -9.65 4.81
CA SER A 477 -12.12 -9.90 3.58
C SER A 477 -11.52 -10.96 2.65
N GLU A 478 -10.25 -11.33 2.84
CA GLU A 478 -9.53 -12.32 2.03
C GLU A 478 -9.34 -13.66 2.73
N LEU A 479 -9.70 -13.74 4.02
CA LEU A 479 -9.54 -14.96 4.81
C LEU A 479 -10.42 -16.07 4.24
N ARG A 480 -9.83 -17.25 4.07
CA ARG A 480 -10.51 -18.45 3.59
C ARG A 480 -11.07 -19.25 4.77
N GLN A 481 -12.32 -19.70 4.64
CA GLN A 481 -13.01 -20.53 5.65
C GLN A 481 -12.26 -21.84 5.94
N GLY A 482 -12.44 -22.40 7.14
CA GLY A 482 -11.90 -23.72 7.50
C GLY A 482 -10.50 -23.66 8.10
N ILE A 483 -9.84 -24.82 8.14
CA ILE A 483 -8.55 -25.00 8.80
C ILE A 483 -7.43 -24.60 7.85
N ARG A 484 -6.59 -23.64 8.21
CA ARG A 484 -5.54 -23.04 7.39
C ARG A 484 -4.17 -23.12 8.06
N ALA A 485 -3.14 -23.34 7.25
CA ALA A 485 -1.75 -23.22 7.66
C ALA A 485 -1.31 -21.76 7.49
N VAL A 486 -1.16 -21.06 8.61
CA VAL A 486 -0.86 -19.63 8.67
C VAL A 486 0.64 -19.44 8.89
N PRO A 487 1.43 -19.09 7.85
CA PRO A 487 2.86 -18.86 8.03
C PRO A 487 3.13 -17.60 8.85
N LEU A 488 4.21 -17.62 9.63
CA LEU A 488 4.67 -16.47 10.40
C LEU A 488 5.90 -15.81 9.76
N TYR A 489 6.09 -14.55 10.11
CA TYR A 489 7.12 -13.67 9.57
C TYR A 489 7.88 -13.01 10.71
N ASP A 490 9.13 -12.66 10.42
CA ASP A 490 9.98 -11.93 11.34
C ASP A 490 9.57 -10.45 11.51
N ARG A 491 10.34 -9.69 12.29
CA ARG A 491 10.08 -8.26 12.51
C ARG A 491 10.22 -7.42 11.22
N LYS A 492 11.05 -7.87 10.27
CA LYS A 492 11.29 -7.22 8.96
C LYS A 492 10.20 -7.60 7.93
N GLY A 493 9.39 -8.61 8.23
CA GLY A 493 8.37 -9.15 7.35
C GLY A 493 8.92 -10.17 6.36
N LEU A 494 10.05 -10.81 6.67
CA LEU A 494 10.55 -11.97 5.94
C LEU A 494 9.87 -13.23 6.48
N LYS A 495 9.44 -14.11 5.57
CA LYS A 495 8.74 -15.36 5.92
C LYS A 495 9.72 -16.29 6.63
N TYR A 496 9.31 -16.89 7.74
CA TYR A 496 10.04 -18.01 8.32
C TYR A 496 9.93 -19.25 7.43
N ASN A 497 10.93 -20.12 7.47
CA ASN A 497 10.99 -21.29 6.59
C ASN A 497 9.97 -22.35 7.02
N SER A 498 9.89 -22.60 8.33
CA SER A 498 9.13 -23.70 8.91
C SER A 498 7.98 -23.24 9.81
N VAL A 499 8.09 -22.02 10.38
CA VAL A 499 7.17 -21.53 11.41
C VAL A 499 5.78 -21.20 10.87
N LYS A 500 4.77 -21.81 11.48
CA LYS A 500 3.36 -21.65 11.10
C LYS A 500 2.42 -21.95 12.26
N LEU A 501 1.22 -21.40 12.20
CA LEU A 501 0.09 -21.76 13.06
C LEU A 501 -0.92 -22.57 12.27
N LEU A 502 -1.56 -23.53 12.93
CA LEU A 502 -2.76 -24.18 12.41
C LEU A 502 -3.98 -23.51 13.04
N MET A 503 -4.78 -22.83 12.23
CA MET A 503 -5.90 -22.02 12.70
C MET A 503 -7.17 -22.35 11.92
N ARG A 504 -8.35 -22.13 12.49
CA ARG A 504 -9.62 -22.21 11.78
C ARG A 504 -10.28 -20.84 11.72
N PHE A 505 -10.79 -20.49 10.55
CA PHE A 505 -11.62 -19.31 10.35
C PHE A 505 -13.05 -19.73 10.01
N HIS A 506 -14.03 -19.17 10.72
CA HIS A 506 -15.45 -19.40 10.44
C HIS A 506 -16.21 -18.09 10.43
N PHE A 507 -17.05 -17.89 9.42
CA PHE A 507 -17.74 -16.63 9.18
C PHE A 507 -19.24 -16.81 9.33
N HIS A 508 -19.87 -15.92 10.09
CA HIS A 508 -21.32 -15.77 10.09
C HIS A 508 -21.65 -14.37 9.59
N TYR A 509 -22.37 -14.28 8.50
CA TYR A 509 -22.89 -13.02 7.99
C TYR A 509 -24.28 -12.81 8.58
N ASP A 510 -24.54 -11.59 9.05
CA ASP A 510 -25.90 -11.24 9.44
C ASP A 510 -26.72 -11.07 8.16
N SER A 511 -27.66 -11.98 7.92
CA SER A 511 -28.53 -11.97 6.74
C SER A 511 -29.70 -10.98 6.84
N SER A 512 -29.74 -10.16 7.90
CA SER A 512 -30.81 -9.18 8.15
C SER A 512 -30.53 -7.75 7.66
N LEU A 513 -29.47 -7.53 6.86
CA LEU A 513 -29.05 -6.21 6.36
C LEU A 513 -28.71 -6.17 4.88
#